data_AF-A0A935EJ08-F1
#
_entry.id   AF-A0A935EJ08-F1
#
_cell.length_a   1.000
_cell.length_b   1.000
_cell.length_c   1.000
_cell.angle_alpha   90.00
_cell.angle_beta   90.00
_cell.angle_gamma   90.00
#
_symmetry.space_group_name_H-M   'P 1'
#
loop_
_entity.id
_entity.type
_entity.pdbx_description
1 polymer ?
#
loop_
_entity_poly.entity_id
_entity_poly.type
_entity_poly.pdbx_seq_one_letter_code
_entity_poly.pdbx_strand_id
1 'polypeptide(L)' 'MPFIFQAVTAAIREHRIVNSQVDGENIVYKGDINLGMAVALDWGLIVPVIRNAETMSLAEIAVKANDLADRARTRS' A
#
# COMPACT_ATOMS: atom_id res chain seq x y z
N MET A 1 12.60 -0.73 -1.33
CA MET A 1 11.31 -1.45 -1.49
C MET A 1 10.39 -1.01 -2.65
N PRO A 2 10.68 0.01 -3.49
CA PRO A 2 9.66 0.51 -4.44
C PRO A 2 9.31 -0.50 -5.55
N PHE A 3 10.25 -1.35 -5.96
CA PHE A 3 10.01 -2.40 -6.96
C PHE A 3 8.96 -3.44 -6.51
N ILE A 4 8.97 -3.82 -5.23
CA ILE A 4 8.00 -4.77 -4.69
C ILE A 4 6.60 -4.16 -4.71
N PHE A 5 6.47 -2.89 -4.30
CA PHE A 5 5.19 -2.18 -4.37
C PHE A 5 4.67 -2.10 -5.80
N GLN A 6 5.52 -1.75 -6.77
CA GLN A 6 5.10 -1.71 -8.17
C GLN A 6 4.70 -3.10 -8.70
N ALA A 7 5.44 -4.15 -8.37
CA ALA A 7 5.12 -5.52 -8.78
C ALA A 7 3.78 -5.99 -8.19
N VAL A 8 3.53 -5.73 -6.90
CA VAL A 8 2.27 -6.04 -6.23
C VAL A 8 1.11 -5.26 -6.87
N THR A 9 1.29 -3.97 -7.11
CA THR A 9 0.27 -3.15 -7.81
C THR A 9 -0.04 -3.71 -9.19
N ALA A 10 0.97 -4.10 -9.96
CA ALA A 10 0.76 -4.71 -11.28
C ALA A 10 -0.01 -6.04 -11.19
N ALA A 11 0.37 -6.92 -10.25
CA ALA A 11 -0.32 -8.18 -10.02
C ALA A 11 -1.78 -8.00 -9.59
N ILE A 12 -2.07 -6.99 -8.75
CA ILE A 12 -3.44 -6.66 -8.34
C ILE A 12 -4.27 -6.15 -9.52
N ARG A 13 -3.68 -5.38 -10.44
CA ARG A 13 -4.37 -4.92 -11.65
C ARG A 13 -4.78 -6.07 -12.55
N GLU A 14 -3.94 -7.11 -12.64
CA GLU A 14 -4.24 -8.33 -13.39
C GLU A 14 -5.26 -9.22 -12.67
N HIS A 15 -5.19 -9.28 -11.33
CA HIS A 15 -6.05 -10.11 -10.50
C HIS A 15 -6.93 -9.28 -9.55
N ARG A 16 -7.92 -8.58 -10.11
CA ARG A 16 -8.80 -7.65 -9.36
C ARG A 16 -9.49 -8.24 -8.13
N ILE A 17 -9.73 -9.56 -8.10
CA ILE A 17 -10.34 -10.23 -6.95
C ILE A 17 -9.49 -10.12 -5.68
N VAL A 18 -8.18 -9.98 -5.81
CA VAL A 18 -7.27 -9.77 -4.67
C VAL A 18 -7.53 -8.41 -4.00
N ASN A 19 -7.95 -7.40 -4.77
CA ASN A 19 -8.35 -6.08 -4.24
C ASN A 19 -9.87 -6.00 -4.07
N SER A 20 -10.41 -6.93 -3.28
CA SER A 20 -11.82 -6.97 -2.92
C SER A 20 -12.00 -7.14 -1.42
N GLN A 21 -13.21 -6.87 -0.94
CA GLN A 21 -13.62 -7.16 0.43
C GLN A 21 -14.91 -7.97 0.40
N VAL A 22 -15.12 -8.77 1.44
CA VAL A 22 -16.41 -9.43 1.69
C VAL A 22 -17.29 -8.46 2.49
N ASP A 23 -18.52 -8.27 2.02
CA ASP A 23 -19.56 -7.46 2.66
C ASP A 23 -20.86 -8.28 2.76
N GLY A 24 -21.04 -8.94 3.91
CA GLY A 24 -22.09 -9.94 4.09
C GLY A 24 -21.91 -11.11 3.12
N GLU A 25 -22.87 -11.28 2.22
CA GLU A 25 -22.84 -12.30 1.16
C GLU A 25 -22.25 -11.78 -0.17
N ASN A 26 -21.85 -10.50 -0.21
CA ASN A 26 -21.35 -9.85 -1.42
C ASN A 26 -19.81 -9.78 -1.44
N ILE A 27 -19.24 -9.84 -2.64
CA ILE A 27 -17.83 -9.50 -2.88
C ILE A 27 -17.78 -8.11 -3.52
N VAL A 28 -17.15 -7.16 -2.84
CA VAL A 28 -17.01 -5.77 -3.29
C VAL A 28 -15.62 -5.55 -3.84
N TYR A 29 -15.51 -5.41 -5.15
CA TYR A 29 -14.26 -5.08 -5.84
C TYR A 29 -13.92 -3.59 -5.69
N LYS A 30 -12.65 -3.29 -5.39
CA LYS A 30 -12.15 -1.91 -5.32
C LYS A 30 -11.48 -1.51 -6.63
N GLY A 31 -11.61 -0.25 -7.00
CA GLY A 31 -10.93 0.34 -8.17
C GLY A 31 -9.50 0.74 -7.82
N ASP A 32 -9.38 1.60 -6.81
CA ASP A 32 -8.10 2.11 -6.32
C ASP A 32 -7.27 1.02 -5.64
N ILE A 33 -5.96 1.04 -5.85
CA ILE A 33 -5.01 0.13 -5.21
C ILE A 33 -4.25 0.91 -4.14
N ASN A 34 -4.61 0.64 -2.88
CA ASN A 34 -3.95 1.24 -1.72
C ASN A 34 -3.03 0.21 -1.07
N LEU A 35 -1.75 0.54 -0.91
CA LEU A 35 -0.75 -0.37 -0.33
C LEU A 35 -0.43 0.00 1.12
N GLY A 36 -0.65 -0.93 2.04
CA GLY A 36 -0.17 -0.83 3.41
C GLY A 36 1.29 -1.27 3.51
N MET A 37 2.13 -0.45 4.15
CA MET A 37 3.53 -0.79 4.44
C MET A 37 3.73 -0.86 5.94
N ALA A 38 4.02 -2.04 6.47
CA ALA A 38 4.32 -2.20 7.89
C ALA A 38 5.71 -1.64 8.22
N VAL A 39 5.78 -0.76 9.21
CA VAL A 39 7.00 -0.14 9.73
C VAL A 39 7.12 -0.50 11.21
N ALA A 40 8.19 -1.22 11.55
CA ALA A 40 8.53 -1.54 12.92
C ALA A 40 9.09 -0.32 13.65
N LEU A 41 8.66 -0.15 14.90
CA LEU A 41 9.06 0.89 15.84
C LEU A 41 9.50 0.23 17.15
N ASP A 42 10.25 0.94 17.99
CA ASP A 42 10.70 0.40 19.28
C ASP A 42 9.55 0.02 20.22
N TRP A 43 8.42 0.73 20.10
CA TRP A 43 7.23 0.53 20.92
C TRP A 43 6.12 -0.29 20.22
N GLY A 44 6.31 -0.70 18.96
CA GLY A 44 5.28 -1.44 18.25
C GLY A 44 5.42 -1.46 16.73
N LEU A 45 4.27 -1.46 16.05
CA LEU A 45 4.17 -1.55 14.60
C LEU A 45 3.12 -0.55 14.13
N ILE A 46 3.46 0.23 13.10
CA ILE A 46 2.51 1.10 12.42
C ILE A 46 2.43 0.72 10.93
N VAL A 47 1.25 0.86 10.32
CA VAL A 47 1.03 0.53 8.90
C VAL A 47 0.55 1.77 8.16
N PRO A 48 1.45 2.68 7.74
CA PRO A 48 1.11 3.74 6.81
C PRO A 48 0.62 3.19 5.47
N VAL A 49 -0.22 3.97 4.79
CA VAL A 49 -0.86 3.59 3.53
C VAL A 49 -0.40 4.51 2.40
N ILE A 50 0.15 3.93 1.33
CA ILE A 50 0.36 4.58 0.04
C ILE A 50 -0.95 4.47 -0.73
N ARG A 51 -1.62 5.60 -0.97
CA ARG A 51 -2.91 5.65 -1.65
C ARG A 51 -2.74 5.75 -3.15
N ASN A 52 -3.65 5.14 -3.92
CA ASN A 52 -3.69 5.21 -5.39
C ASN A 52 -2.37 4.80 -6.06
N ALA A 53 -1.74 3.72 -5.58
CA ALA A 53 -0.43 3.27 -6.05
C ALA A 53 -0.43 2.86 -7.53
N GLU A 54 -1.58 2.55 -8.11
CA GLU A 54 -1.78 2.26 -9.54
C GLU A 54 -1.50 3.43 -10.47
N THR A 55 -1.53 4.65 -9.95
CA THR A 55 -1.30 5.89 -10.70
C THR A 55 0.13 6.41 -10.59
N MET A 56 0.93 5.83 -9.69
CA MET A 56 2.25 6.31 -9.37
C MET A 56 3.34 5.62 -10.20
N SER A 57 4.33 6.38 -10.63
CA SER A 57 5.59 5.86 -11.12
C SER A 57 6.42 5.21 -9.99
N LEU A 58 7.41 4.40 -10.35
CA LEU A 58 8.34 3.80 -9.41
C LEU A 58 9.03 4.84 -8.51
N ALA A 59 9.41 5.98 -9.10
CA ALA A 59 10.07 7.06 -8.38
C ALA A 59 9.14 7.72 -7.35
N GLU A 60 7.88 7.98 -7.73
CA GLU A 60 6.87 8.53 -6.82
C GLU A 60 6.56 7.57 -5.67
N ILE A 61 6.44 6.27 -5.95
CA ILE A 61 6.29 5.24 -4.93
C ILE A 61 7.48 5.26 -3.97
N ALA A 62 8.71 5.38 -4.47
CA ALA A 62 9.90 5.42 -3.64
C ALA A 62 9.92 6.64 -2.69
N VAL A 63 9.65 7.82 -3.25
CA VAL A 63 9.58 9.06 -2.47
C VAL A 63 8.48 8.97 -1.41
N LYS A 64 7.28 8.50 -1.78
CA LYS A 64 6.14 8.41 -0.87
C LYS A 64 6.37 7.38 0.24
N ALA A 65 6.93 6.22 -0.09
CA ALA A 65 7.24 5.19 0.89
C ALA A 65 8.27 5.68 1.92
N ASN A 66 9.31 6.39 1.47
CA ASN A 66 10.32 6.95 2.37
C ASN A 66 9.72 8.02 3.31
N ASP A 67 8.94 8.97 2.77
CA ASP A 67 8.23 9.97 3.59
C ASP A 67 7.35 9.31 4.66
N LEU A 68 6.57 8.30 4.28
CA LEU A 68 5.70 7.59 5.21
C LEU A 68 6.49 6.81 6.27
N ALA A 69 7.61 6.19 5.90
CA ALA A 69 8.47 5.48 6.83
C ALA A 69 9.13 6.43 7.85
N ASP A 70 9.63 7.57 7.39
CA ASP A 70 10.29 8.55 8.25
C ASP A 70 9.29 9.21 9.19
N ARG A 71 8.09 9.53 8.70
CA ARG A 71 6.99 10.04 9.53
C ARG A 71 6.51 9.02 10.56
N ALA A 72 6.42 7.74 10.17
CA ALA A 72 6.07 6.65 11.07
C ALA A 72 7.08 6.50 12.22
N ARG A 73 8.38 6.68 11.96
CA ARG A 73 9.43 6.63 12.99
C ARG A 73 9.46 7.88 13.87
N THR A 74 9.31 9.05 13.26
CA THR A 74 9.52 10.34 13.95
C THR A 74 8.32 10.77 14.80
N ARG A 75 7.08 10.42 14.42
CA ARG A 75 5.88 10.69 15.22
C ARG A 75 5.55 9.51 16.15
N SER A 76 6.53 9.17 17.01
CA SER A 76 6.30 8.37 18.22
C SER A 76 5.79 9.26 19.33
#